data_AF-A0A351FL32-F1
#
_entry.id   AF-A0A351FL32-F1
#
_cell.length_a   1.000
_cell.length_b   1.000
_cell.length_c   1.000
_cell.angle_alpha   90.00
_cell.angle_beta   90.00
_cell.angle_gamma   90.00
#
_symmetry.space_group_name_H-M   'P 1'
#
loop_
_entity.id
_entity.type
_entity.pdbx_description
1 polymer ?
#
loop_
_entity_poly.entity_id
_entity_poly.type
_entity_poly.pdbx_seq_one_letter_code
_entity_poly.pdbx_strand_id
1 'polypeptide(L)'
;MLSREQRREIGAVAALGVAVLFLLSLFPAELFGSRSLEWFPSGNMVGVFGVTIRDILFSVVGVASVIVPVVVIFLGLQLGGWMVSSRALRFGLLFFGMLFLVPIATWIATQSPVSAGWIGMTLGHPLVGLLGVVGGTVVTTTAFVALSV
;
A
#
# COMPACT_ATOMS: atom_id res chain seq x y z
N MET A 1 -19.36 -23.94 18.07
CA MET A 1 -19.61 -22.57 17.57
C MET A 1 -18.50 -21.68 18.12
N LEU A 2 -17.81 -20.89 17.28
CA LEU A 2 -16.73 -20.02 17.75
C LEU A 2 -17.31 -18.83 18.53
N SER A 3 -16.63 -18.40 19.60
CA SER A 3 -16.99 -17.17 20.30
C SER A 3 -16.72 -15.95 19.42
N ARG A 4 -17.37 -14.81 19.72
CA ARG A 4 -17.11 -13.55 19.00
C ARG A 4 -15.64 -13.12 19.13
N GLU A 5 -15.04 -13.36 20.29
CA GLU A 5 -13.64 -13.05 20.57
C GLU A 5 -12.69 -13.93 19.76
N GLN A 6 -12.93 -15.25 19.71
CA GLN A 6 -12.14 -16.17 18.88
C GLN A 6 -12.23 -15.81 17.40
N ARG A 7 -13.42 -15.49 16.89
CA ARG A 7 -13.59 -15.06 15.49
C ARG A 7 -12.81 -13.77 15.20
N ARG A 8 -12.79 -12.84 16.17
CA ARG A 8 -12.06 -11.58 16.07
C ARG A 8 -10.55 -11.82 16.01
N GLU A 9 -10.01 -12.65 16.89
CA GLU A 9 -8.60 -13.00 16.93
C GLU A 9 -8.13 -13.71 15.65
N ILE A 10 -8.91 -14.69 15.17
CA ILE A 10 -8.61 -15.40 13.92
C ILE A 10 -8.55 -14.42 12.75
N GLY A 11 -9.50 -13.48 12.67
CA GLY A 11 -9.51 -12.44 11.62
C GLY A 11 -8.29 -11.53 11.69
N ALA A 12 -7.86 -11.15 12.89
CA ALA A 12 -6.68 -10.30 13.09
C ALA A 12 -5.39 -11.01 12.66
N VAL A 13 -5.20 -12.27 13.08
CA VAL A 13 -4.04 -13.08 12.68
C VAL A 13 -4.03 -13.32 11.18
N ALA A 14 -5.19 -13.62 10.58
CA ALA A 14 -5.31 -13.79 9.14
C ALA A 14 -4.92 -12.52 8.38
N ALA A 15 -5.39 -11.34 8.83
CA ALA A 15 -5.01 -10.06 8.23
C ALA A 15 -3.50 -9.81 8.33
N LEU A 16 -2.88 -10.07 9.49
CA LEU A 16 -1.42 -9.97 9.63
C LEU A 16 -0.68 -10.95 8.72
N GLY A 17 -1.17 -12.18 8.56
CA GLY A 17 -0.63 -13.15 7.61
C GLY A 17 -0.68 -12.64 6.17
N VAL A 18 -1.79 -12.01 5.76
CA VAL A 18 -1.92 -11.36 4.44
C VAL A 18 -0.94 -10.20 4.30
N ALA A 19 -0.75 -9.39 5.33
CA ALA A 19 0.22 -8.30 5.28
C ALA A 19 1.66 -8.82 5.09
N VAL A 20 2.04 -9.87 5.81
CA VAL A 20 3.35 -10.52 5.65
C VAL A 20 3.49 -11.09 4.23
N LEU A 21 2.45 -11.76 3.72
CA LEU A 21 2.44 -12.26 2.34
C LEU A 21 2.66 -11.14 1.32
N PHE A 22 2.00 -9.99 1.48
CA PHE A 22 2.20 -8.84 0.60
C PHE A 22 3.61 -8.27 0.72
N LEU A 23 4.14 -8.12 1.94
CA LEU A 23 5.52 -7.66 2.15
C LEU A 23 6.51 -8.58 1.43
N LEU A 24 6.39 -9.90 1.62
CA LEU A 24 7.28 -10.89 1.01
C LEU A 24 7.14 -10.95 -0.53
N SER A 25 5.94 -10.65 -1.05
CA SER A 25 5.69 -10.57 -2.50
C SER A 25 6.30 -9.32 -3.12
N LEU A 26 6.32 -8.20 -2.38
CA LEU A 26 6.88 -6.92 -2.82
C LEU A 26 8.38 -6.83 -2.57
N PHE A 27 8.94 -7.61 -1.66
CA PHE A 27 10.35 -7.54 -1.28
C PHE A 27 11.24 -8.04 -2.42
N PRO A 28 12.16 -7.20 -2.95
CA PRO A 28 13.06 -7.60 -4.01
C PRO A 28 14.09 -8.61 -3.48
N ALA A 29 14.07 -9.81 -4.03
CA ALA A 29 14.96 -10.89 -3.57
C ALA A 29 16.44 -10.56 -3.80
N GLU A 30 16.75 -9.68 -4.76
CA GLU A 30 18.10 -9.21 -5.09
C GLU A 30 18.84 -8.61 -3.89
N LEU A 31 18.11 -8.11 -2.88
CA LEU A 31 18.70 -7.58 -1.65
C LEU A 31 19.42 -8.64 -0.78
N PHE A 32 19.15 -9.93 -1.00
CA PHE A 32 19.83 -11.03 -0.31
C PHE A 32 21.20 -11.39 -0.91
N GLY A 33 21.64 -10.67 -1.93
CA GLY A 33 22.96 -10.83 -2.55
C GLY A 33 22.94 -11.60 -3.86
N SER A 34 24.12 -11.84 -4.43
CA SER A 34 24.29 -12.32 -5.81
C SER A 34 23.69 -13.70 -6.11
N ARG A 35 23.50 -14.54 -5.08
CA ARG A 35 22.89 -15.89 -5.22
C ARG A 35 21.39 -15.90 -5.00
N SER A 36 20.76 -14.75 -4.73
CA SER A 36 19.35 -14.74 -4.35
C SER A 36 18.42 -15.27 -5.44
N LEU A 37 18.75 -15.10 -6.72
CA LEU A 37 17.96 -15.63 -7.84
C LEU A 37 18.04 -17.16 -7.96
N GLU A 38 19.03 -17.82 -7.34
CA GLU A 38 19.06 -19.28 -7.23
C GLU A 38 17.99 -19.78 -6.25
N TRP A 39 17.77 -19.03 -5.16
CA TRP A 39 16.80 -19.38 -4.11
C TRP A 39 15.40 -18.83 -4.39
N PHE A 40 15.32 -17.68 -5.07
CA PHE A 40 14.09 -16.98 -5.41
C PHE A 40 14.05 -16.64 -6.91
N PRO A 41 13.85 -17.64 -7.79
CA PRO A 41 13.87 -17.43 -9.24
C PRO A 41 12.82 -16.43 -9.74
N SER A 42 11.73 -16.24 -8.99
CA SER A 42 10.65 -15.30 -9.30
C SER A 42 10.94 -13.85 -8.84
N GLY A 43 12.13 -13.55 -8.32
CA GLY A 43 12.53 -12.22 -7.86
C GLY A 43 11.84 -11.73 -6.59
N ASN A 44 11.12 -12.61 -5.88
CA ASN A 44 10.45 -12.32 -4.62
C ASN A 44 10.43 -13.57 -3.72
N MET A 45 10.12 -13.39 -2.43
CA MET A 45 10.24 -14.46 -1.43
C MET A 45 9.09 -15.48 -1.43
N VAL A 46 8.00 -15.20 -2.14
CA VAL A 46 6.79 -16.04 -2.21
C VAL A 46 6.79 -16.96 -3.44
N GLY A 47 7.50 -16.57 -4.51
CA GLY A 47 7.57 -17.29 -5.77
C GLY A 47 6.57 -16.76 -6.80
N VAL A 48 6.05 -17.62 -7.67
CA VAL A 48 5.17 -17.25 -8.80
C VAL A 48 3.90 -16.53 -8.33
N PHE A 49 3.31 -16.98 -7.23
CA PHE A 49 2.12 -16.33 -6.67
C PHE A 49 2.41 -14.90 -6.17
N GLY A 50 3.62 -14.66 -5.64
CA GLY A 50 4.05 -13.33 -5.23
C GLY A 50 4.19 -12.37 -6.40
N VAL A 51 4.55 -12.86 -7.59
CA VAL A 51 4.56 -12.04 -8.81
C VAL A 51 3.16 -11.54 -9.12
N THR A 52 2.16 -12.42 -9.12
CA THR A 52 0.75 -12.02 -9.35
C THR A 52 0.28 -10.99 -8.33
N ILE A 53 0.59 -11.19 -7.04
CA ILE A 53 0.27 -10.21 -5.99
C ILE A 53 0.94 -8.87 -6.27
N ARG A 54 2.25 -8.87 -6.53
CA ARG A 54 3.02 -7.66 -6.83
C ARG A 54 2.43 -6.93 -8.02
N ASP A 55 2.16 -7.63 -9.11
CA ASP A 55 1.65 -7.04 -10.35
C ASP A 55 0.26 -6.44 -10.15
N ILE A 56 -0.63 -7.12 -9.40
CA ILE A 56 -1.92 -6.54 -9.01
C ILE A 56 -1.72 -5.28 -8.17
N LEU A 57 -0.89 -5.32 -7.12
CA LEU A 57 -0.67 -4.16 -6.25
C LEU A 57 -0.09 -2.98 -7.03
N PHE A 58 0.91 -3.21 -7.88
CA PHE A 58 1.49 -2.17 -8.74
C PHE A 58 0.48 -1.67 -9.79
N SER A 59 -0.36 -2.53 -10.36
CA SER A 59 -1.37 -2.09 -11.33
C SER A 59 -2.38 -1.11 -10.71
N VAL A 60 -2.71 -1.28 -9.43
CA VAL A 60 -3.71 -0.44 -8.74
C VAL A 60 -3.08 0.84 -8.19
N VAL A 61 -1.98 0.74 -7.44
CA VAL A 61 -1.41 1.87 -6.68
C VAL A 61 0.04 2.20 -7.07
N GLY A 62 0.62 1.50 -8.05
CA GLY A 62 1.96 1.75 -8.52
C GLY A 62 3.02 1.58 -7.44
N VAL A 63 3.95 2.53 -7.35
CA VAL A 63 5.01 2.55 -6.34
C VAL A 63 4.47 2.66 -4.90
N ALA A 64 3.24 3.14 -4.71
CA ALA A 64 2.60 3.18 -3.40
C ALA A 64 2.18 1.79 -2.89
N SER A 65 2.40 0.73 -3.68
CA SER A 65 2.15 -0.67 -3.29
C SER A 65 2.81 -1.06 -1.96
N VAL A 66 3.96 -0.47 -1.63
CA VAL A 66 4.66 -0.66 -0.35
C VAL A 66 3.86 -0.22 0.88
N ILE A 67 2.84 0.64 0.69
CA ILE A 67 1.96 1.13 1.76
C ILE A 67 0.82 0.14 2.04
N VAL A 68 0.43 -0.68 1.06
CA VAL A 68 -0.71 -1.61 1.19
C VAL A 68 -0.53 -2.59 2.35
N PRO A 69 0.62 -3.27 2.53
CA PRO A 69 0.82 -4.14 3.68
C PRO A 69 0.69 -3.39 5.01
N VAL A 70 1.13 -2.14 5.08
CA VAL A 70 1.02 -1.31 6.30
C VAL A 70 -0.45 -1.06 6.65
N VAL A 71 -1.29 -0.73 5.67
CA VAL A 71 -2.75 -0.59 5.87
C VAL A 71 -3.35 -1.90 6.38
N VAL A 72 -2.97 -3.03 5.79
CA VAL A 72 -3.47 -4.35 6.22
C VAL A 72 -3.02 -4.68 7.65
N ILE A 73 -1.81 -4.30 8.07
CA ILE A 73 -1.33 -4.44 9.46
C ILE A 73 -2.25 -3.67 10.40
N PHE A 74 -2.48 -2.38 10.16
CA PHE A 74 -3.33 -1.57 11.03
C PHE A 74 -4.77 -2.08 11.07
N LEU A 75 -5.30 -2.56 9.94
CA LEU A 75 -6.60 -3.21 9.89
C LEU A 75 -6.63 -4.47 10.77
N GLY A 76 -5.60 -5.33 10.69
CA GLY A 76 -5.47 -6.52 11.52
C GLY A 76 -5.40 -6.19 13.01
N LEU A 77 -4.58 -5.20 13.39
CA LEU A 77 -4.47 -4.73 14.77
C LEU A 77 -5.80 -4.18 15.32
N GLN A 78 -6.53 -3.43 14.49
CA GLN A 78 -7.84 -2.89 14.84
C GLN A 78 -8.89 -3.99 14.95
N LEU A 79 -8.94 -4.92 14.00
CA LEU A 79 -9.84 -6.07 14.04
C LEU A 79 -9.59 -6.88 15.30
N GLY A 80 -8.34 -7.14 15.68
CA GLY A 80 -7.99 -7.91 16.88
C GLY A 80 -8.31 -7.23 18.21
N GLY A 81 -8.62 -5.93 18.20
CA GLY A 81 -8.70 -5.13 19.41
C GLY A 81 -7.33 -4.94 20.08
N TRP A 82 -6.24 -5.12 19.33
CA TRP A 82 -4.87 -4.99 19.83
C TRP A 82 -4.35 -3.54 19.77
N MET A 83 -5.17 -2.63 19.27
CA MET A 83 -4.88 -1.20 19.23
C MET A 83 -6.04 -0.40 19.85
N VAL A 84 -5.68 0.65 20.60
CA VAL A 84 -6.66 1.61 21.11
C VAL A 84 -7.35 2.29 19.92
N SER A 85 -8.68 2.37 19.94
CA SER A 85 -9.47 2.82 18.79
C SER A 85 -9.09 4.21 18.28
N SER A 86 -8.67 5.12 19.16
CA SER A 86 -8.19 6.45 18.76
C SER A 86 -6.90 6.41 17.93
N ARG A 87 -5.97 5.52 18.24
CA ARG A 87 -4.73 5.33 17.46
C ARG A 87 -5.03 4.62 16.14
N ALA A 88 -5.87 3.61 16.17
CA ALA A 88 -6.25 2.87 14.98
C ALA A 88 -6.94 3.75 13.94
N LEU A 89 -7.82 4.67 14.38
CA LEU A 89 -8.46 5.61 13.47
C LEU A 89 -7.44 6.58 12.86
N ARG A 90 -6.52 7.13 13.67
CA ARG A 90 -5.46 8.04 13.18
C ARG A 90 -4.54 7.37 12.17
N PHE A 91 -3.97 6.22 12.51
CA PHE A 91 -3.07 5.50 11.60
C PHE A 91 -3.83 4.93 10.39
N GLY A 92 -5.04 4.41 10.60
CA GLY A 92 -5.90 3.95 9.52
C GLY A 92 -6.17 5.06 8.52
N LEU A 93 -6.57 6.25 8.99
CA LEU A 93 -6.82 7.40 8.13
C LEU A 93 -5.56 7.86 7.42
N LEU A 94 -4.43 7.97 8.13
CA LEU A 94 -3.14 8.37 7.57
C LEU A 94 -2.71 7.43 6.42
N PHE A 95 -2.58 6.13 6.68
CA PHE A 95 -2.08 5.20 5.66
C PHE A 95 -3.09 4.98 4.54
N PHE A 96 -4.40 4.98 4.85
CA PHE A 96 -5.43 4.92 3.81
C PHE A 96 -5.42 6.16 2.93
N GLY A 97 -5.29 7.37 3.51
CA GLY A 97 -5.15 8.61 2.75
C GLY A 97 -3.90 8.62 1.88
N MET A 98 -2.77 8.09 2.39
CA MET A 98 -1.55 7.94 1.61
C MET A 98 -1.71 7.00 0.40
N LEU A 99 -2.58 5.98 0.46
CA LEU A 99 -2.89 5.12 -0.69
C LEU A 99 -3.55 5.88 -1.85
N PHE A 100 -4.06 7.09 -1.64
CA PHE A 100 -4.57 7.96 -2.71
C PHE A 100 -3.58 9.06 -3.06
N LEU A 101 -3.04 9.74 -2.04
CA LEU A 101 -2.16 10.89 -2.26
C LEU A 101 -0.81 10.52 -2.88
N VAL A 102 -0.22 9.37 -2.52
CA VAL A 102 1.07 8.95 -3.06
C VAL A 102 0.97 8.56 -4.55
N PRO A 103 -0.04 7.79 -5.01
CA PRO A 103 -0.27 7.59 -6.44
C PRO A 103 -0.46 8.89 -7.23
N ILE A 104 -1.26 9.83 -6.70
CA ILE A 104 -1.48 11.14 -7.33
C ILE A 104 -0.17 11.93 -7.45
N ALA A 105 0.59 12.02 -6.35
CA ALA A 105 1.88 12.70 -6.35
C ALA A 105 2.88 12.05 -7.32
N THR A 106 2.85 10.72 -7.41
CA THR A 106 3.68 9.97 -8.35
C THR A 106 3.31 10.30 -9.80
N TRP A 107 2.01 10.39 -10.11
CA TRP A 107 1.56 10.81 -11.44
C TRP A 107 2.04 12.23 -11.76
N ILE A 108 1.86 13.19 -10.85
CA ILE A 108 2.30 14.58 -11.04
C ILE A 108 3.81 14.65 -11.33
N ALA A 109 4.61 13.89 -10.57
CA ALA A 109 6.06 13.91 -10.67
C ALA A 109 6.62 13.18 -11.90
N THR A 110 5.99 12.08 -12.33
CA THR A 110 6.57 11.16 -13.32
C THR A 110 5.80 11.08 -14.62
N GLN A 111 4.50 11.41 -14.61
CA GLN A 111 3.56 11.17 -15.72
C GLN A 111 3.60 9.71 -16.24
N SER A 112 4.00 8.76 -15.39
CA SER A 112 4.17 7.36 -15.72
C SER A 112 2.98 6.53 -15.24
N PRO A 113 2.20 5.91 -16.16
CA PRO A 113 1.13 4.97 -15.82
C PRO A 113 1.56 3.86 -14.87
N VAL A 114 2.74 3.29 -15.12
CA VAL A 114 3.28 2.14 -14.37
C VAL A 114 3.66 2.55 -12.94
N SER A 115 4.27 3.73 -12.79
CA SER A 115 4.71 4.21 -11.48
C SER A 115 3.54 4.69 -10.62
N ALA A 116 2.53 5.31 -11.23
CA ALA A 116 1.38 5.87 -10.52
C ALA A 116 0.27 4.83 -10.25
N GLY A 117 0.22 3.75 -11.03
CA GLY A 117 -0.89 2.80 -11.01
C GLY A 117 -2.22 3.43 -11.44
N TRP A 118 -3.26 2.63 -11.43
CA TRP A 118 -4.60 3.04 -11.83
C TRP A 118 -5.13 4.23 -11.03
N ILE A 119 -5.00 4.24 -9.69
CA ILE A 119 -5.49 5.35 -8.86
C ILE A 119 -4.79 6.66 -9.23
N GLY A 120 -3.46 6.64 -9.37
CA GLY A 120 -2.68 7.82 -9.71
C GLY A 120 -3.02 8.34 -11.11
N MET A 121 -3.25 7.45 -12.08
CA MET A 121 -3.75 7.86 -13.40
C MET A 121 -5.14 8.48 -13.33
N THR A 122 -6.09 7.80 -12.69
CA THR A 122 -7.50 8.22 -12.66
C THR A 122 -7.70 9.55 -11.94
N LEU A 123 -6.93 9.81 -10.87
CA LEU A 123 -7.07 11.03 -10.07
C LEU A 123 -6.03 12.09 -10.43
N GLY A 124 -4.80 11.71 -10.72
CA GLY A 124 -3.70 12.62 -11.04
C GLY A 124 -3.80 13.22 -12.45
N HIS A 125 -4.21 12.44 -13.46
CA HIS A 125 -4.36 12.94 -14.83
C HIS A 125 -5.36 14.12 -14.91
N PRO A 126 -6.61 14.02 -14.41
CA PRO A 126 -7.52 15.15 -14.44
C PRO A 126 -7.05 16.31 -13.57
N LEU A 127 -6.41 16.05 -12.42
CA LEU A 127 -5.88 17.10 -11.56
C LEU A 127 -4.81 17.95 -12.29
N VAL A 128 -3.86 17.29 -12.97
CA VAL A 128 -2.86 17.97 -13.79
C VAL A 128 -3.50 18.65 -15.00
N GLY A 129 -4.50 18.02 -15.64
CA GLY A 129 -5.22 18.61 -16.77
C GLY A 129 -5.96 19.89 -16.42
N LEU A 130 -6.51 19.98 -15.19
CA LEU A 130 -7.27 21.15 -14.73
C LEU A 130 -6.40 22.25 -14.14
N LEU A 131 -5.36 21.89 -13.36
CA LEU A 131 -4.59 22.84 -12.55
C LEU A 131 -3.14 23.00 -13.01
N GLY A 132 -2.72 22.23 -14.01
CA GLY A 132 -1.31 22.07 -14.35
C GLY A 132 -0.53 21.31 -13.28
N VAL A 133 0.75 21.03 -13.57
CA VAL A 133 1.66 20.33 -12.64
C VAL A 133 1.85 21.12 -11.34
N VAL A 134 2.02 22.45 -11.44
CA VAL A 134 2.24 23.33 -10.28
C VAL A 134 1.00 23.35 -9.37
N GLY A 135 -0.18 23.61 -9.93
CA GLY A 135 -1.42 23.63 -9.15
C GLY A 135 -1.75 22.26 -8.55
N GLY A 136 -1.56 21.18 -9.32
CA GLY A 136 -1.71 19.82 -8.82
C GLY A 136 -0.76 19.51 -7.66
N THR A 137 0.49 19.99 -7.74
CA THR A 137 1.48 19.85 -6.65
C THR A 137 1.01 20.56 -5.39
N VAL A 138 0.60 21.83 -5.50
CA VAL A 138 0.14 22.62 -4.35
C VAL A 138 -1.06 21.96 -3.67
N VAL A 139 -2.07 21.51 -4.44
CA VAL A 139 -3.25 20.83 -3.89
C VAL A 139 -2.86 19.52 -3.21
N THR A 140 -2.02 18.71 -3.85
CA THR A 140 -1.63 17.40 -3.31
C THR A 140 -0.77 17.55 -2.05
N THR A 141 0.19 18.48 -2.02
CA THR A 141 0.98 18.78 -0.82
C THR A 141 0.11 19.32 0.31
N THR A 142 -0.87 20.19 0.01
CA THR A 142 -1.82 20.68 1.01
C THR A 142 -2.64 19.53 1.61
N ALA A 143 -3.08 18.58 0.77
CA ALA A 143 -3.78 17.39 1.23
C ALA A 143 -2.89 16.49 2.12
N PHE A 144 -1.59 16.35 1.81
CA PHE A 144 -0.65 15.65 2.69
C PHE A 144 -0.52 16.31 4.05
N VAL A 145 -0.41 17.65 4.09
CA VAL A 145 -0.35 18.40 5.35
C VAL A 145 -1.64 18.21 6.15
N ALA A 146 -2.80 18.34 5.50
CA ALA A 146 -4.09 18.13 6.14
C ALA A 146 -4.26 16.71 6.68
N LEU A 147 -3.68 15.71 6.01
CA LEU A 147 -3.70 14.31 6.46
C LEU A 147 -2.78 14.06 7.68
N SER A 148 -1.76 14.89 7.89
CA SER A 148 -0.79 14.71 8.97
C SER A 148 -1.17 15.33 10.32
N VAL A 149 -2.22 16.17 10.35
CA VAL A 149 -2.68 16.93 11.53
C VAL A 149 -3.92 16.28 12.12
#